data_AF-A0A087U1R8-F1
#
_entry.id   AF-A0A087U1R8-F1
#
_cell.length_a   1.000
_cell.length_b   1.000
_cell.length_c   1.000
_cell.angle_alpha   90.00
_cell.angle_beta   90.00
_cell.angle_gamma   90.00
#
_symmetry.space_group_name_H-M   'P 1'
#
loop_
_entity.id
_entity.type
_entity.pdbx_description
1 polymer ?
#
loop_
_entity_poly.entity_id
_entity_poly.type
_entity_poly.pdbx_seq_one_letter_code
_entity_poly.pdbx_strand_id
1 'polypeptide(L)'
;MKIPKDDINNITWHEVQCKLREVQHEQQMCVHKSDLTELDIYHRILRHKNYMVAMVNKNILPLKYNVKFLGEWIYLSSGLEYNLELLLFGSLSPFKGTGTLKEECKKYTKRREVATELSRNILICGVINLVLAPAILIWQFLYEYVTYSGIVRHEPGSLGMRKWSAYSKLYLRHFNELDHELNARLSRAYKPAKEYMRCFSSP
;
A
#
# COMPACT_ATOMS: atom_id res chain seq x y z
N MET A 1 -12.72 -25.29 2.28
CA MET A 1 -13.57 -24.68 1.23
C MET A 1 -13.70 -25.66 0.06
N LYS A 2 -14.92 -26.03 -0.32
CA LYS A 2 -15.18 -26.93 -1.45
C LYS A 2 -15.24 -26.13 -2.77
N ILE A 3 -14.12 -25.54 -3.17
CA ILE A 3 -13.99 -24.79 -4.44
C ILE A 3 -13.00 -25.56 -5.33
N PRO A 4 -13.41 -26.07 -6.49
CA PRO A 4 -12.50 -26.66 -7.47
C PRO A 4 -11.43 -25.66 -7.91
N LYS A 5 -10.21 -26.12 -8.18
CA LYS A 5 -9.11 -25.23 -8.60
C LYS A 5 -9.43 -24.49 -9.90
N ASP A 6 -10.15 -25.14 -10.81
CA ASP A 6 -10.49 -24.59 -12.12
C ASP A 6 -11.51 -23.44 -12.05
N ASP A 7 -12.32 -23.41 -10.99
CA ASP A 7 -13.36 -22.39 -10.79
C ASP A 7 -12.87 -21.13 -10.07
N ILE A 8 -11.63 -21.12 -9.56
CA ILE A 8 -11.09 -20.00 -8.75
C ILE A 8 -11.10 -18.68 -9.53
N ASN A 9 -10.92 -18.71 -10.84
CA ASN A 9 -10.91 -17.50 -11.66
C ASN A 9 -12.32 -16.97 -12.00
N ASN A 10 -13.35 -17.81 -11.87
CA ASN A 10 -14.73 -17.49 -12.25
C ASN A 10 -15.61 -17.13 -11.05
N ILE A 11 -15.10 -17.29 -9.82
CA ILE A 11 -15.82 -16.99 -8.59
C ILE A 11 -15.54 -15.55 -8.13
N THR A 12 -16.58 -14.87 -7.66
CA THR A 12 -16.44 -13.53 -7.10
C THR A 12 -15.87 -13.58 -5.68
N TRP A 13 -15.22 -12.49 -5.25
CA TRP A 13 -14.75 -12.37 -3.87
C TRP A 13 -15.90 -12.49 -2.86
N HIS A 14 -17.08 -11.98 -3.19
CA HIS A 14 -18.27 -12.10 -2.35
C HIS A 14 -18.66 -13.56 -2.09
N GLU A 15 -18.70 -14.39 -3.13
CA GLU A 15 -18.99 -15.82 -2.99
C GLU A 15 -17.91 -16.55 -2.18
N VAL A 16 -16.63 -16.17 -2.34
CA VAL A 16 -15.54 -16.69 -1.52
C VAL A 16 -15.74 -16.33 -0.05
N GLN A 17 -16.18 -15.12 0.26
CA GLN A 17 -16.48 -14.70 1.64
C GLN A 17 -17.66 -15.47 2.24
N CYS A 18 -18.75 -15.69 1.48
CA CYS A 18 -19.87 -16.51 1.94
C CYS A 18 -19.41 -17.93 2.29
N LYS A 19 -18.65 -18.59 1.40
CA LYS A 19 -18.09 -19.92 1.65
C LYS A 19 -17.10 -19.95 2.81
N LEU A 20 -16.31 -18.88 3.01
CA LEU A 20 -15.40 -18.78 4.16
C LEU A 20 -16.16 -18.75 5.48
N ARG A 21 -17.32 -18.08 5.53
CA ARG A 21 -18.17 -18.01 6.72
C ARG A 21 -18.83 -19.37 7.01
N GLU A 22 -19.29 -20.09 6.00
CA GLU A 22 -19.78 -21.46 6.16
C GLU A 22 -18.71 -22.38 6.75
N VAL A 23 -17.49 -22.33 6.21
CA VAL A 23 -16.35 -23.13 6.70
C VAL A 23 -15.96 -22.76 8.13
N GLN A 24 -16.16 -21.50 8.55
CA GLN A 24 -15.92 -21.11 9.94
C GLN A 24 -16.83 -21.89 10.90
N HIS A 25 -18.09 -22.13 10.55
CA HIS A 25 -18.99 -22.92 11.40
C HIS A 25 -18.53 -24.38 11.51
N GLU A 26 -18.07 -24.97 10.40
CA GLU A 26 -17.60 -26.35 10.34
C GLU A 26 -16.25 -26.57 11.03
N GLN A 27 -15.29 -25.66 10.83
CA GLN A 27 -13.88 -25.85 11.18
C GLN A 27 -13.39 -24.97 12.35
N GLN A 28 -14.18 -23.99 12.79
CA GLN A 28 -13.86 -23.08 13.90
C GLN A 28 -12.45 -22.45 13.81
N MET A 29 -12.08 -21.95 12.63
CA MET A 29 -10.76 -21.34 12.38
C MET A 29 -10.50 -20.12 13.29
N CYS A 30 -11.53 -19.34 13.59
CA CYS A 30 -11.49 -18.34 14.64
C CYS A 30 -12.01 -18.93 15.96
N VAL A 31 -11.09 -19.15 16.91
CA VAL A 31 -11.42 -19.77 18.21
C VAL A 31 -12.28 -18.87 19.11
N HIS A 32 -12.09 -17.55 19.01
CA HIS A 32 -12.73 -16.59 19.90
C HIS A 32 -14.07 -16.06 19.39
N LYS A 33 -14.47 -16.42 18.16
CA LYS A 33 -15.70 -15.91 17.54
C LYS A 33 -16.33 -17.01 16.69
N SER A 34 -17.52 -17.46 17.09
CA SER A 34 -18.27 -18.49 16.36
C SER A 34 -18.66 -18.02 14.96
N ASP A 35 -19.08 -16.74 14.86
CA ASP A 35 -19.65 -16.18 13.64
C ASP A 35 -18.73 -15.12 13.06
N LEU A 36 -18.16 -15.40 11.89
CA LEU A 36 -17.31 -14.46 11.18
C LEU A 36 -18.18 -13.51 10.35
N THR A 37 -18.01 -12.19 10.55
CA THR A 37 -18.66 -11.17 9.73
C THR A 37 -17.76 -10.79 8.55
N GLU A 38 -18.36 -10.25 7.50
CA GLU A 38 -17.61 -9.67 6.37
C GLU A 38 -16.62 -8.62 6.87
N LEU A 39 -17.07 -7.73 7.76
CA LEU A 39 -16.24 -6.67 8.32
C LEU A 39 -15.00 -7.21 9.06
N ASP A 40 -15.12 -8.35 9.76
CA ASP A 40 -13.96 -8.98 10.41
C ASP A 40 -12.92 -9.45 9.38
N ILE A 41 -13.36 -10.00 8.25
CA ILE A 41 -12.49 -10.44 7.16
C ILE A 41 -11.77 -9.22 6.57
N TYR A 42 -12.50 -8.15 6.27
CA TYR A 42 -11.92 -6.91 5.76
C TYR A 42 -10.90 -6.32 6.75
N HIS A 43 -11.24 -6.21 8.04
CA HIS A 43 -10.31 -5.73 9.07
C HIS A 43 -9.07 -6.60 9.23
N ARG A 44 -9.19 -7.92 9.00
CA ARG A 44 -8.04 -8.83 9.06
C ARG A 44 -7.10 -8.63 7.87
N ILE A 45 -7.64 -8.52 6.67
CA ILE A 45 -6.88 -8.35 5.42
C ILE A 45 -6.26 -6.95 5.35
N LEU A 46 -7.06 -5.92 5.64
CA LEU A 46 -6.71 -4.53 5.36
C LEU A 46 -6.12 -3.78 6.55
N ARG A 47 -5.80 -4.47 7.66
CA ARG A 47 -5.31 -3.85 8.90
C ARG A 47 -4.22 -2.80 8.65
N HIS A 48 -3.11 -3.21 8.02
CA HIS A 48 -1.97 -2.33 7.78
C HIS A 48 -2.26 -1.29 6.69
N LYS A 49 -3.01 -1.67 5.63
CA LYS A 49 -3.45 -0.75 4.57
C LYS A 49 -4.28 0.40 5.13
N ASN A 50 -5.21 0.13 6.04
CA ASN A 50 -6.02 1.14 6.71
C ASN A 50 -5.17 2.10 7.55
N TYR A 51 -4.13 1.60 8.23
CA TYR A 51 -3.17 2.48 8.92
C TYR A 51 -2.44 3.40 7.92
N MET A 52 -1.95 2.87 6.80
CA MET A 52 -1.29 3.66 5.76
C MET A 52 -2.19 4.75 5.20
N VAL A 53 -3.45 4.42 4.87
CA VAL A 53 -4.47 5.39 4.42
C VAL A 53 -4.66 6.49 5.46
N ALA A 54 -4.84 6.12 6.74
CA ALA A 54 -5.01 7.10 7.81
C ALA A 54 -3.79 8.03 7.97
N MET A 55 -2.56 7.49 7.89
CA MET A 55 -1.33 8.27 8.06
C MET A 55 -1.08 9.22 6.89
N VAL A 56 -1.39 8.80 5.65
CA VAL A 56 -1.34 9.68 4.47
C VAL A 56 -2.39 10.78 4.58
N ASN A 57 -3.64 10.44 4.89
CA ASN A 57 -4.74 11.41 4.95
C ASN A 57 -4.54 12.46 6.06
N LYS A 58 -3.92 12.07 7.17
CA LYS A 58 -3.57 12.97 8.28
C LYS A 58 -2.24 13.72 8.07
N ASN A 59 -1.57 13.56 6.93
CA ASN A 59 -0.24 14.12 6.64
C ASN A 59 0.81 13.82 7.74
N ILE A 60 0.74 12.62 8.33
CA ILE A 60 1.72 12.18 9.36
C ILE A 60 3.05 11.81 8.70
N LEU A 61 2.98 11.25 7.50
CA LEU A 61 4.16 10.86 6.72
C LEU A 61 4.69 12.07 5.93
N PRO A 62 6.02 12.31 5.93
CA PRO A 62 6.63 13.45 5.24
C PRO A 62 6.75 13.17 3.74
N LEU A 63 5.63 13.11 3.04
CA LEU A 63 5.59 12.78 1.60
C LEU A 63 5.56 14.02 0.70
N LYS A 64 5.34 15.21 1.27
CA LYS A 64 5.24 16.49 0.57
C LYS A 64 6.48 17.32 0.85
N TYR A 65 7.13 17.78 -0.20
CA TYR A 65 8.36 18.56 -0.15
C TYR A 65 8.17 19.86 -0.92
N ASN A 66 8.58 20.99 -0.36
CA ASN A 66 8.59 22.25 -1.10
C ASN A 66 9.94 22.40 -1.80
N VAL A 67 9.97 22.20 -3.11
CA VAL A 67 11.18 22.30 -3.91
C VAL A 67 11.26 23.71 -4.49
N LYS A 68 12.38 24.40 -4.25
CA LYS A 68 12.63 25.73 -4.81
C LYS A 68 12.40 25.70 -6.33
N PHE A 69 11.66 26.68 -6.85
CA PHE A 69 11.26 26.82 -8.26
C PHE A 69 10.22 25.83 -8.81
N LEU A 70 10.07 24.63 -8.23
CA LEU A 70 9.12 23.61 -8.70
C LEU A 70 7.82 23.55 -7.87
N GLY A 71 7.80 24.15 -6.69
CA GLY A 71 6.64 24.17 -5.79
C GLY A 71 6.51 22.89 -4.95
N GLU A 72 5.27 22.52 -4.60
CA GLU A 72 4.99 21.32 -3.83
C GLU A 72 5.20 20.06 -4.68
N TRP A 73 6.14 19.22 -4.26
CA TRP A 73 6.44 17.93 -4.85
C TRP A 73 6.03 16.79 -3.92
N ILE A 74 5.25 15.84 -4.44
CA ILE A 74 4.81 14.66 -3.69
C ILE A 74 5.68 13.47 -4.10
N TYR A 75 6.35 12.85 -3.13
CA TYR A 75 7.20 11.68 -3.36
C TYR A 75 6.75 10.48 -2.54
N LEU A 76 6.21 9.48 -3.23
CA LEU A 76 5.95 8.15 -2.69
C LEU A 76 6.23 7.11 -3.78
N SER A 77 7.43 6.53 -3.74
CA SER A 77 7.82 5.42 -4.61
C SER A 77 7.49 4.08 -3.97
N SER A 78 7.43 3.00 -4.75
CA SER A 78 7.20 1.64 -4.22
C SER A 78 8.28 1.24 -3.20
N GLY A 79 9.52 1.70 -3.38
CA GLY A 79 10.60 1.46 -2.43
C GLY A 79 10.41 2.21 -1.10
N LEU A 80 9.93 3.46 -1.15
CA LEU A 80 9.60 4.20 0.06
C LEU A 80 8.38 3.58 0.78
N GLU A 81 7.35 3.20 0.03
CA GLU A 81 6.17 2.49 0.56
C GLU A 81 6.59 1.20 1.28
N TYR A 82 7.43 0.37 0.66
CA TYR A 82 7.98 -0.84 1.28
C TYR A 82 8.77 -0.54 2.56
N ASN A 83 9.64 0.48 2.55
CA ASN A 83 10.40 0.85 3.74
C ASN A 83 9.50 1.32 4.89
N LEU A 84 8.44 2.07 4.58
CA LEU A 84 7.44 2.47 5.56
C LEU A 84 6.68 1.26 6.12
N GLU A 85 6.29 0.32 5.26
CA GLU A 85 5.62 -0.91 5.71
C GLU A 85 6.55 -1.77 6.59
N LEU A 86 7.81 -1.94 6.20
CA LEU A 86 8.81 -2.66 6.99
C LEU A 86 9.02 -2.03 8.36
N LEU A 87 9.16 -0.70 8.41
CA LEU A 87 9.36 0.05 9.65
C LEU A 87 8.14 -0.02 10.57
N LEU A 88 6.95 0.14 10.01
CA LEU A 88 5.71 0.31 10.79
C LEU A 88 4.98 -1.00 11.06
N PHE A 89 5.23 -2.06 10.29
CA PHE A 89 4.53 -3.35 10.40
C PHE A 89 5.43 -4.59 10.29
N GLY A 90 6.73 -4.43 10.04
CA GLY A 90 7.70 -5.53 10.02
C GLY A 90 8.16 -5.98 11.41
N SER A 91 9.31 -6.67 11.48
CA SER A 91 9.82 -7.26 12.73
C SER A 91 10.18 -6.23 13.82
N LEU A 92 10.61 -5.04 13.42
CA LEU A 92 10.95 -3.93 14.32
C LEU A 92 9.76 -3.00 14.60
N SER A 93 8.57 -3.40 14.18
CA SER A 93 7.38 -2.56 14.26
C SER A 93 6.86 -2.36 15.70
N PRO A 94 6.00 -1.36 15.90
CA PRO A 94 5.20 -1.23 17.12
C PRO A 94 4.15 -2.34 17.28
N PHE A 95 3.98 -3.25 16.32
CA PHE A 95 3.05 -4.37 16.39
C PHE A 95 3.77 -5.65 16.82
N LYS A 96 3.06 -6.48 17.59
CA LYS A 96 3.41 -7.88 17.84
C LYS A 96 2.98 -8.72 16.63
N GLY A 97 3.55 -9.91 16.45
CA GLY A 97 3.29 -10.79 15.29
C GLY A 97 1.81 -11.17 15.07
N THR A 98 0.94 -11.03 16.07
CA THR A 98 -0.52 -11.22 15.95
C THR A 98 -1.27 -9.99 15.39
N GLY A 99 -0.51 -8.92 15.09
CA GLY A 99 -0.95 -7.59 14.68
C GLY A 99 -1.63 -6.80 15.82
N THR A 100 -1.30 -7.13 17.07
CA THR A 100 -1.68 -6.36 18.26
C THR A 100 -0.59 -5.33 18.55
N LEU A 101 -0.96 -4.09 18.88
CA LEU A 101 0.02 -3.06 19.24
C LEU A 101 0.72 -3.41 20.55
N LYS A 102 2.04 -3.18 20.65
CA LYS A 102 2.79 -3.35 21.90
C LYS A 102 2.20 -2.46 22.99
N GLU A 103 2.10 -2.98 24.22
CA GLU A 103 1.45 -2.28 25.34
C GLU A 103 2.14 -0.96 25.70
N GLU A 104 3.45 -0.88 25.49
CA GLU A 104 4.23 0.34 25.68
C GLU A 104 3.83 1.48 24.74
N CYS A 105 3.37 1.18 23.52
CA CYS A 105 2.86 2.17 22.58
C CYS A 105 1.49 2.73 23.00
N LYS A 106 0.75 2.04 23.88
CA LYS A 106 -0.55 2.51 24.40
C LYS A 106 -0.39 3.45 25.61
N LYS A 107 0.74 3.39 26.32
CA LYS A 107 0.98 4.15 27.55
C LYS A 107 1.60 5.51 27.24
N TYR A 108 0.90 6.58 27.60
CA TYR A 108 1.39 7.95 27.39
C TYR A 108 2.75 8.21 28.08
N THR A 109 2.96 7.64 29.27
CA THR A 109 4.20 7.80 30.05
C THR A 109 5.45 7.31 29.30
N LYS A 110 5.31 6.30 28.44
CA LYS A 110 6.42 5.72 27.66
C LYS A 110 6.59 6.34 26.27
N ARG A 111 5.81 7.37 25.92
CA ARG A 111 5.82 7.97 24.58
C ARG A 111 7.23 8.37 24.12
N ARG A 112 8.03 8.95 25.02
CA ARG A 112 9.39 9.40 24.69
C ARG A 112 10.32 8.23 24.37
N GLU A 113 10.26 7.17 25.17
CA GLU A 113 11.07 5.96 24.97
C GLU A 113 10.75 5.31 23.62
N VAL A 114 9.46 5.12 23.33
CA VAL A 114 8.98 4.53 22.06
C VAL A 114 9.36 5.42 20.87
N ALA A 115 9.28 6.74 21.01
CA ALA A 115 9.70 7.67 19.95
C ALA A 115 11.21 7.59 19.68
N THR A 116 12.03 7.48 20.72
CA THR A 116 13.49 7.31 20.58
C THR A 116 13.84 5.98 19.92
N GLU A 117 13.16 4.89 20.28
CA GLU A 117 13.34 3.58 19.65
C GLU A 117 12.97 3.63 18.16
N LEU A 118 11.81 4.19 17.82
CA LEU A 118 11.38 4.35 16.44
C LEU A 118 12.37 5.21 15.63
N SER A 119 12.85 6.32 16.21
CA SER A 119 13.86 7.17 15.57
C SER A 119 15.16 6.43 15.28
N ARG A 120 15.61 5.56 16.20
CA ARG A 120 16.78 4.71 15.98
C ARG A 120 16.54 3.71 14.85
N ASN A 121 15.37 3.09 14.81
CA ASN A 121 15.01 2.13 13.76
C ASN A 121 14.93 2.80 12.39
N ILE A 122 14.38 4.02 12.30
CA ILE A 122 14.39 4.85 11.09
C ILE A 122 15.81 5.12 10.62
N LEU A 123 16.70 5.53 11.54
CA LEU A 123 18.10 5.82 11.21
C LEU A 123 18.82 4.57 10.66
N ILE A 124 18.68 3.43 11.33
CA ILE A 124 19.28 2.16 10.89
C ILE A 124 18.76 1.77 9.50
N CYS A 125 17.45 1.85 9.29
CA CYS A 125 16.83 1.59 7.99
C CYS A 125 17.37 2.54 6.91
N GLY A 126 17.52 3.83 7.22
CA GLY A 126 18.12 4.82 6.33
C GLY A 126 19.56 4.50 5.95
N VAL A 127 20.40 4.11 6.93
CA VAL A 127 21.79 3.72 6.69
C VAL A 127 21.86 2.46 5.83
N ILE A 128 21.04 1.44 6.10
CA ILE A 128 20.96 0.22 5.28
C ILE A 128 20.58 0.58 3.84
N ASN A 129 19.54 1.40 3.65
CA ASN A 129 19.13 1.84 2.31
C ASN A 129 20.25 2.62 1.61
N LEU A 130 21.00 3.46 2.32
CA LEU A 130 22.12 4.23 1.75
C LEU A 130 23.27 3.30 1.29
N VAL A 131 23.61 2.29 2.09
CA VAL A 131 24.64 1.30 1.74
C VAL A 131 24.20 0.43 0.56
N LEU A 132 22.92 0.06 0.50
CA LEU A 132 22.36 -0.75 -0.60
C LEU A 132 22.02 0.07 -1.85
N ALA A 133 21.94 1.40 -1.75
CA ALA A 133 21.57 2.30 -2.82
C ALA A 133 22.30 2.04 -4.15
N PRO A 134 23.65 1.91 -4.22
CA PRO A 134 24.32 1.66 -5.50
C PRO A 134 23.85 0.37 -6.17
N ALA A 135 23.69 -0.72 -5.43
CA ALA A 135 23.22 -1.99 -5.97
C ALA A 135 21.75 -1.91 -6.43
N ILE A 136 20.88 -1.27 -5.63
CA ILE A 136 19.46 -1.07 -5.96
C ILE A 136 19.33 -0.22 -7.23
N LEU A 137 20.12 0.84 -7.36
CA LEU A 137 20.09 1.74 -8.53
C LEU A 137 20.55 1.03 -9.80
N ILE A 138 21.62 0.22 -9.73
CA ILE A 138 22.07 -0.59 -10.87
C ILE A 138 20.97 -1.55 -11.30
N TRP A 139 20.36 -2.26 -10.35
CA TRP A 139 19.26 -3.18 -10.65
C TRP A 139 18.06 -2.47 -11.25
N GLN A 140 17.63 -1.34 -10.69
CA GLN A 140 16.53 -0.54 -11.21
C GLN A 140 16.81 -0.08 -12.64
N PHE A 141 18.02 0.44 -12.91
CA PHE A 141 18.40 0.86 -14.26
C PHE A 141 18.32 -0.31 -15.26
N LEU A 142 18.87 -1.47 -14.91
CA LEU A 142 18.83 -2.66 -15.78
C LEU A 142 17.40 -3.14 -16.02
N TYR A 143 16.58 -3.22 -14.98
CA TYR A 143 15.19 -3.66 -15.07
C TYR A 143 14.36 -2.72 -15.95
N GLU A 144 14.48 -1.40 -15.74
CA GLU A 144 13.77 -0.38 -16.51
C GLU A 144 14.25 -0.39 -17.98
N TYR A 145 15.56 -0.53 -18.22
CA TYR A 145 16.10 -0.64 -19.57
C TYR A 145 15.52 -1.86 -20.32
N VAL A 146 15.53 -3.04 -19.70
CA VAL A 146 14.99 -4.25 -20.32
C VAL A 146 13.48 -4.14 -20.54
N THR A 147 12.74 -3.58 -19.57
CA THR A 147 11.27 -3.52 -19.60
C THR A 147 10.76 -2.48 -20.60
N TYR A 148 11.38 -1.29 -20.66
CA TYR A 148 10.85 -0.17 -21.43
C TYR A 148 11.60 0.12 -22.74
N SER A 149 12.77 -0.48 -23.01
CA SER A 149 13.50 -0.26 -24.28
C SER A 149 12.66 -0.60 -25.51
N GLY A 150 11.88 -1.70 -25.46
CA GLY A 150 10.95 -2.07 -26.53
C GLY A 150 9.84 -1.03 -26.72
N ILE A 151 9.26 -0.55 -25.62
CA ILE A 151 8.18 0.45 -25.64
C ILE A 151 8.69 1.77 -26.22
N VAL A 152 9.87 2.23 -25.82
CA VAL A 152 10.50 3.44 -26.35
C VAL A 152 10.70 3.34 -27.86
N ARG A 153 11.10 2.17 -28.36
CA ARG A 153 11.39 1.95 -29.79
C ARG A 153 10.12 1.84 -30.64
N HIS A 154 9.08 1.19 -30.14
CA HIS A 154 7.88 0.86 -30.91
C HIS A 154 6.73 1.85 -30.71
N GLU A 155 6.53 2.35 -29.49
CA GLU A 155 5.40 3.21 -29.12
C GLU A 155 5.83 4.31 -28.13
N PRO A 156 6.68 5.27 -28.55
CA PRO A 156 7.19 6.31 -27.65
C PRO A 156 6.07 7.17 -27.04
N GLY A 157 4.93 7.31 -27.72
CA GLY A 157 3.75 8.05 -27.24
C GLY A 157 3.10 7.43 -25.98
N SER A 158 3.34 6.15 -25.70
CA SER A 158 2.83 5.48 -24.50
C SER A 158 3.46 6.02 -23.20
N LEU A 159 4.70 6.54 -23.26
CA LEU A 159 5.38 7.14 -22.11
C LEU A 159 4.74 8.46 -21.66
N GLY A 160 4.05 9.16 -22.57
CA GLY A 160 3.26 10.35 -22.26
C GLY A 160 1.93 10.02 -21.58
N MET A 161 1.54 8.74 -21.49
CA MET A 161 0.31 8.34 -20.82
C MET A 161 0.46 8.48 -19.30
N ARG A 162 -0.52 9.14 -18.69
CA ARG A 162 -0.58 9.31 -17.24
C ARG A 162 -1.10 8.02 -16.59
N LYS A 163 -0.68 7.77 -15.35
CA LYS A 163 -1.18 6.70 -14.48
C LYS A 163 -1.49 7.24 -13.09
N TRP A 164 -2.37 6.55 -12.37
CA TRP A 164 -2.60 6.82 -10.94
C TRP A 164 -1.31 6.57 -10.14
N SER A 165 -0.80 7.59 -9.46
CA SER A 165 0.40 7.50 -8.61
C SER A 165 0.14 6.65 -7.36
N ALA A 166 1.21 6.09 -6.77
CA ALA A 166 1.08 5.34 -5.50
C ALA A 166 0.46 6.20 -4.39
N TYR A 167 0.85 7.47 -4.31
CA TYR A 167 0.24 8.45 -3.40
C TYR A 167 -1.27 8.59 -3.65
N SER A 168 -1.70 8.80 -4.90
CA SER A 168 -3.13 8.94 -5.22
C SER A 168 -3.93 7.69 -4.87
N LYS A 169 -3.35 6.51 -5.03
CA LYS A 169 -3.99 5.24 -4.65
C LYS A 169 -4.24 5.15 -3.14
N LEU A 170 -3.36 5.67 -2.30
CA LEU A 170 -3.60 5.73 -0.85
C LEU A 170 -4.54 6.87 -0.47
N TYR A 171 -4.38 8.04 -1.08
CA TYR A 171 -5.17 9.24 -0.79
C TYR A 171 -6.65 9.07 -1.19
N LEU A 172 -6.92 8.46 -2.34
CA LEU A 172 -8.28 8.28 -2.86
C LEU A 172 -8.97 7.02 -2.33
N ARG A 173 -8.27 6.17 -1.56
CA ARG A 173 -8.79 4.89 -1.07
C ARG A 173 -9.69 5.07 0.14
N HIS A 174 -10.79 4.32 0.17
CA HIS A 174 -11.66 4.25 1.34
C HIS A 174 -11.11 3.29 2.39
N PHE A 175 -11.46 3.52 3.65
CA PHE A 175 -11.22 2.51 4.68
C PHE A 175 -11.96 1.23 4.35
N ASN A 176 -11.32 0.08 4.59
CA ASN A 176 -11.88 -1.23 4.28
C ASN A 176 -12.22 -1.43 2.78
N GLU A 177 -11.53 -0.75 1.86
CA GLU A 177 -11.64 -1.02 0.42
C GLU A 177 -10.55 -2.00 0.00
N LEU A 178 -10.88 -3.09 -0.69
CA LEU A 178 -9.93 -4.08 -1.20
C LEU A 178 -9.22 -3.56 -2.47
N ASP A 179 -8.08 -4.16 -2.82
CA ASP A 179 -7.26 -3.69 -3.95
C ASP A 179 -8.02 -3.78 -5.29
N HIS A 180 -8.81 -4.83 -5.50
CA HIS A 180 -9.60 -4.98 -6.73
C HIS A 180 -10.78 -4.00 -6.80
N GLU A 181 -11.42 -3.68 -5.68
CA GLU A 181 -12.49 -2.68 -5.59
C GLU A 181 -11.97 -1.28 -5.94
N LEU A 182 -10.83 -0.91 -5.34
CA LEU A 182 -10.12 0.34 -5.63
C LEU A 182 -9.73 0.41 -7.11
N ASN A 183 -9.11 -0.64 -7.63
CA ASN A 183 -8.70 -0.70 -9.03
C ASN A 183 -9.89 -0.58 -9.99
N ALA A 184 -11.01 -1.24 -9.70
CA ALA A 184 -12.23 -1.12 -10.51
C ALA A 184 -12.74 0.33 -10.55
N ARG A 185 -12.73 1.04 -9.41
CA ARG A 185 -13.13 2.46 -9.33
C ARG A 185 -12.16 3.37 -10.08
N LEU A 186 -10.85 3.21 -9.86
CA LEU A 186 -9.82 4.00 -10.54
C LEU A 186 -9.78 3.76 -12.05
N SER A 187 -10.05 2.54 -12.51
CA SER A 187 -10.17 2.21 -13.93
C SER A 187 -11.37 2.91 -14.58
N ARG A 188 -12.54 2.91 -13.93
CA ARG A 188 -13.71 3.68 -14.41
C ARG A 188 -13.44 5.18 -14.46
N ALA A 189 -12.69 5.70 -13.48
CA ALA A 189 -12.33 7.12 -13.41
C ALA A 189 -11.20 7.52 -14.37
N TYR A 190 -10.49 6.57 -14.98
CA TYR A 190 -9.30 6.87 -15.79
C TYR A 190 -9.63 7.70 -17.04
N LYS A 191 -10.65 7.31 -17.80
CA LYS A 191 -11.06 8.02 -19.03
C LYS A 191 -11.44 9.49 -18.76
N PRO A 192 -12.37 9.81 -17.83
CA PRO A 192 -12.70 11.21 -17.56
C PRO A 192 -11.51 12.01 -16.99
N ALA A 193 -10.69 11.41 -16.14
CA ALA A 193 -9.49 12.08 -15.61
C ALA A 193 -8.47 12.41 -16.72
N LYS A 194 -8.29 11.50 -17.68
CA LYS A 194 -7.43 11.71 -18.85
C LYS A 194 -7.93 12.87 -19.71
N GLU A 195 -9.23 12.91 -20.00
CA GLU A 195 -9.81 14.00 -20.81
C GLU A 195 -9.74 15.35 -20.10
N TYR A 196 -9.97 15.37 -18.78
CA TYR A 196 -9.75 16.59 -17.99
C TYR A 196 -8.31 17.12 -18.11
N MET A 197 -7.31 16.25 -17.97
CA MET A 197 -5.91 16.66 -18.09
C MET A 197 -5.53 17.14 -19.49
N ARG A 198 -6.25 16.71 -20.54
CA ARG A 198 -6.02 17.16 -21.92
C ARG A 198 -6.51 18.58 -22.18
N CYS A 199 -7.46 19.08 -21.39
CA CYS A 199 -7.94 20.46 -21.49
C CYS A 199 -6.86 21.50 -21.17
N PHE A 200 -5.76 21.10 -20.51
CA PHE A 200 -4.64 21.97 -20.17
C PHE A 200 -3.48 21.74 -21.14
N SER A 201 -3.46 22.51 -22.23
CA SER A 201 -2.33 22.51 -23.16
C SER A 201 -1.24 23.46 -22.68
N SER A 202 0.02 23.01 -22.73
CA SER A 202 1.17 23.89 -22.55
C SER A 202 1.30 24.78 -23.80
N PRO A 203 1.41 26.11 -23.65
CA PRO A 203 1.69 27.03 -24.76
C PRO A 203 3.02 26.75 -25.46
#